data_AF-A0A257A3M1-F1
#
_entry.id   AF-A0A257A3M1-F1
#
_cell.length_a   1.000
_cell.length_b   1.000
_cell.length_c   1.000
_cell.angle_alpha   90.00
_cell.angle_beta   90.00
_cell.angle_gamma   90.00
#
_symmetry.space_group_name_H-M   'P 1'
#
loop_
_entity.id
_entity.type
_entity.pdbx_description
1 polymer ?
#
loop_
_entity_poly.entity_id
_entity_poly.type
_entity_poly.pdbx_seq_one_letter_code
_entity_poly.pdbx_strand_id
1 'polypeptide(L)'
;MRDNFLKRLRSIVERQKNVCYVFCGSSITFMSFLVENAKSPFYRQLHKTVVKSLPSEEVRHFVKNRFKLCGYKISDEAISKFIRLTHSIPDYVQRLGLIVSGLSKNITIGTIEQAYEEMLLELDSEFRETLSKLNQRSGTYGVILTGLSRYNSLSKAGRFVGYDLGGMMRQIAYLQKIGLIEKTGYGKYKVADPVFKDWLKRNFA
;
A
#
# COMPACT_ATOMS: atom_id res chain seq x y z
N MET A 1 -17.64 -4.07 22.58
CA MET A 1 -16.25 -4.13 23.13
C MET A 1 -15.37 -2.98 22.62
N ARG A 2 -15.22 -2.76 21.31
CA ARG A 2 -14.45 -1.60 20.75
C ARG A 2 -15.01 -0.22 21.12
N ASP A 3 -16.32 -0.03 21.06
CA ASP A 3 -16.95 1.26 21.38
C ASP A 3 -16.71 1.69 22.84
N ASN A 4 -16.68 0.74 23.78
CA ASN A 4 -16.43 1.04 25.19
C ASN A 4 -14.99 1.49 25.42
N PHE A 5 -14.02 0.93 24.67
CA PHE A 5 -12.64 1.37 24.73
C PHE A 5 -12.48 2.81 24.21
N LEU A 6 -13.04 3.13 23.04
CA LEU A 6 -12.93 4.47 22.46
C LEU A 6 -13.61 5.54 23.33
N LYS A 7 -14.77 5.22 23.94
CA LYS A 7 -15.44 6.11 24.89
C LYS A 7 -14.57 6.39 26.13
N ARG A 8 -13.97 5.34 26.70
CA ARG A 8 -13.07 5.48 27.86
C ARG A 8 -11.80 6.24 27.50
N LEU A 9 -11.23 6.01 26.32
CA LEU A 9 -10.07 6.76 25.85
C LEU A 9 -10.41 8.24 25.70
N ARG A 10 -11.55 8.55 25.07
CA ARG A 10 -12.04 9.93 24.92
C ARG A 10 -12.23 10.61 26.28
N SER A 11 -12.80 9.92 27.28
CA SER A 11 -12.99 10.51 28.61
C SER A 11 -11.69 10.80 29.37
N ILE A 12 -10.59 10.13 28.99
CA ILE A 12 -9.24 10.44 29.50
C ILE A 12 -8.66 11.63 28.74
N VAL A 13 -8.70 11.59 27.40
CA VAL A 13 -8.16 12.63 26.52
C VAL A 13 -8.77 14.00 26.83
N GLU A 14 -10.09 14.08 27.00
CA GLU A 14 -10.80 15.36 27.20
C GLU A 14 -10.48 16.05 28.55
N ARG A 15 -9.93 15.31 29.52
CA ARG A 15 -9.57 15.85 30.85
C ARG A 15 -8.14 16.38 30.90
N GLN A 16 -7.30 16.00 29.95
CA GLN A 16 -5.90 16.40 29.95
C GLN A 16 -5.72 17.76 29.29
N LYS A 17 -4.93 18.62 29.93
CA LYS A 17 -4.49 19.92 29.39
C LYS A 17 -3.04 19.80 28.97
N ASN A 18 -2.65 20.55 27.94
CA ASN A 18 -1.27 20.61 27.42
C ASN A 18 -0.71 19.28 26.87
N VAL A 19 -1.58 18.40 26.34
CA VAL A 19 -1.19 17.15 25.68
C VAL A 19 -1.77 17.11 24.27
N CYS A 20 -0.95 16.77 23.29
CA CYS A 20 -1.38 16.52 21.91
C CYS A 20 -1.41 15.01 21.64
N TYR A 21 -2.54 14.51 21.13
CA TYR A 21 -2.71 13.11 20.77
C TYR A 21 -2.62 12.93 19.26
N VAL A 22 -1.74 12.05 18.82
CA VAL A 22 -1.62 11.64 17.41
C VAL A 22 -2.01 10.17 17.28
N PHE A 23 -3.10 9.90 16.56
CA PHE A 23 -3.56 8.55 16.27
C PHE A 23 -3.09 8.16 14.86
N CYS A 24 -2.30 7.09 14.77
CA CYS A 24 -1.75 6.57 13.51
C CYS A 24 -2.27 5.15 13.26
N GLY A 25 -2.57 4.82 12.00
CA GLY A 25 -2.98 3.47 11.62
C GLY A 25 -3.15 3.31 10.11
N SER A 26 -2.88 2.09 9.62
CA SER A 26 -2.98 1.74 8.19
C SER A 26 -4.43 1.54 7.71
N SER A 27 -5.38 1.29 8.62
CA SER A 27 -6.80 1.15 8.26
C SER A 27 -7.45 2.51 8.04
N ILE A 28 -7.40 2.99 6.79
CA ILE A 28 -8.04 4.23 6.35
C ILE A 28 -9.54 4.25 6.72
N THR A 29 -10.21 3.09 6.59
CA THR A 29 -11.63 2.95 6.94
C THR A 29 -11.87 3.21 8.43
N PHE A 30 -11.04 2.63 9.32
CA PHE A 30 -11.17 2.84 10.75
C PHE A 30 -10.79 4.27 11.16
N MET A 31 -9.71 4.81 10.60
CA MET A 31 -9.29 6.19 10.85
C MET A 31 -10.37 7.18 10.40
N SER A 32 -11.00 6.96 9.24
CA SER A 32 -12.11 7.79 8.77
C SER A 32 -13.33 7.64 9.67
N PHE A 33 -13.64 6.42 10.15
CA PHE A 33 -14.71 6.22 11.14
C PHE A 33 -14.47 7.05 12.41
N LEU A 34 -13.25 7.04 12.94
CA LEU A 34 -12.92 7.77 14.17
C LEU A 34 -13.20 9.27 14.07
N VAL A 35 -12.89 9.88 12.93
CA VAL A 35 -12.97 11.34 12.74
C VAL A 35 -14.33 11.80 12.21
N GLU A 36 -14.88 11.07 11.22
CA GLU A 36 -15.99 11.55 10.37
C GLU A 36 -17.34 10.92 10.74
N ASN A 37 -17.37 9.82 11.50
CA ASN A 37 -18.62 9.14 11.80
C ASN A 37 -19.30 9.72 13.05
N ALA A 38 -20.56 10.12 12.94
CA ALA A 38 -21.34 10.65 14.06
C ALA A 38 -21.48 9.70 15.26
N LYS A 39 -21.31 8.38 15.06
CA LYS A 39 -21.31 7.37 16.13
C LYS A 39 -19.96 7.25 16.84
N SER A 40 -18.90 7.86 16.31
CA SER A 40 -17.58 7.85 16.93
C SER A 40 -17.55 8.73 18.18
N PRO A 41 -16.95 8.27 19.30
CA PRO A 41 -16.71 9.10 20.48
C PRO A 41 -15.86 10.34 20.20
N PHE A 42 -15.03 10.30 19.16
CA PHE A 42 -14.13 11.35 18.70
C PHE A 42 -14.66 12.16 17.51
N TYR A 43 -15.95 12.03 17.19
CA TYR A 43 -16.56 12.75 16.07
C TYR A 43 -16.25 14.26 16.15
N ARG A 44 -15.65 14.79 15.08
CA ARG A 44 -15.21 16.20 14.94
C ARG A 44 -14.20 16.70 15.99
N GLN A 45 -13.58 15.81 16.77
CA GLN A 45 -12.56 16.19 17.78
C GLN A 45 -11.12 16.02 17.27
N LEU A 46 -10.93 15.34 16.14
CA LEU A 46 -9.62 15.03 15.57
C LEU A 46 -9.45 15.70 14.22
N HIS A 47 -8.22 16.07 13.90
CA HIS A 47 -7.84 16.51 12.56
C HIS A 47 -7.36 15.29 11.75
N LYS A 48 -7.96 15.05 10.58
CA LYS A 48 -7.57 13.93 9.70
C LYS A 48 -6.44 14.37 8.78
N THR A 49 -5.27 13.75 8.95
CA THR A 49 -4.14 13.88 8.03
C THR A 49 -3.93 12.56 7.29
N VAL A 50 -3.90 12.60 5.96
CA VAL A 50 -3.63 11.43 5.12
C VAL A 50 -2.19 11.50 4.63
N VAL A 51 -1.38 10.53 5.02
CA VAL A 51 -0.02 10.36 4.51
C VAL A 51 -0.09 9.63 3.17
N LYS A 52 0.35 10.30 2.11
CA LYS A 52 0.43 9.74 0.75
C LYS A 52 1.87 9.32 0.45
N SER A 53 2.09 8.67 -0.69
CA SER A 53 3.42 8.51 -1.27
C SER A 53 4.13 9.86 -1.36
N LEU A 54 5.47 9.82 -1.30
CA LEU A 54 6.28 11.02 -1.42
C LEU A 54 6.09 11.65 -2.81
N PRO A 55 6.16 12.98 -2.93
CA PRO A 55 6.24 13.62 -4.23
C PRO A 55 7.44 13.08 -5.02
N SER A 56 7.26 12.78 -6.30
CA SER A 56 8.32 12.18 -7.13
C SER A 56 9.60 13.01 -7.17
N GLU A 57 9.50 14.34 -7.14
CA GLU A 57 10.66 15.23 -7.15
C GLU A 57 11.43 15.20 -5.81
N GLU A 58 10.74 15.01 -4.69
CA GLU A 58 11.39 14.81 -3.39
C GLU A 58 12.15 13.48 -3.36
N VAL A 59 11.56 12.41 -3.90
CA VAL A 59 12.26 11.13 -4.05
C VAL A 59 13.45 11.25 -4.99
N ARG A 60 13.31 11.96 -6.12
CA ARG A 60 14.41 12.24 -7.04
C ARG A 60 15.57 12.92 -6.32
N HIS A 61 15.29 13.99 -5.59
CA HIS A 61 16.28 14.74 -4.83
C HIS A 61 16.95 13.86 -3.77
N PHE A 62 16.16 13.15 -2.98
CA PHE A 62 16.62 12.22 -1.95
C PHE A 62 17.57 11.16 -2.54
N VAL A 63 17.12 10.41 -3.55
CA VAL A 63 17.87 9.32 -4.18
C VAL A 63 19.18 9.84 -4.78
N LYS A 64 19.11 10.92 -5.57
CA LYS A 64 20.29 11.51 -6.21
C LYS A 64 21.35 11.96 -5.20
N ASN A 65 20.92 12.64 -4.14
CA ASN A 65 21.83 13.15 -3.11
C ASN A 65 22.44 12.04 -2.26
N ARG A 66 21.61 11.06 -1.83
CA ARG A 66 22.08 9.94 -1.00
C ARG A 66 23.11 9.10 -1.74
N PHE A 67 22.85 8.74 -3.00
CA PHE A 67 23.81 8.00 -3.81
C PHE A 67 25.09 8.80 -4.07
N LYS A 68 24.97 10.08 -4.45
CA LYS A 68 26.14 10.95 -4.67
C LYS A 68 27.01 11.07 -3.42
N LEU A 69 26.41 11.25 -2.24
CA LEU A 69 27.12 11.38 -0.96
C LEU A 69 27.93 10.12 -0.62
N CYS A 70 27.44 8.95 -1.03
CA CYS A 70 28.15 7.68 -0.85
C CYS A 70 29.10 7.32 -2.01
N GLY A 71 29.34 8.24 -2.96
CA GLY A 71 30.24 8.04 -4.10
C GLY A 71 29.68 7.18 -5.24
N TYR A 72 28.35 7.05 -5.32
CA TYR A 72 27.66 6.37 -6.42
C TYR A 72 27.34 7.37 -7.55
N LYS A 73 27.31 6.87 -8.78
CA LYS A 73 26.83 7.59 -9.96
C LYS A 73 25.51 6.97 -10.42
N ILE A 74 24.50 7.78 -10.66
CA ILE A 74 23.19 7.35 -11.14
C ILE A 74 22.68 8.32 -12.20
N SER A 75 22.14 7.80 -13.31
CA SER A 75 21.57 8.62 -14.38
C SER A 75 20.15 9.08 -14.05
N ASP A 76 19.68 10.17 -14.66
CA ASP A 76 18.33 10.68 -14.41
C ASP A 76 17.23 9.73 -14.95
N GLU A 77 17.54 8.93 -15.98
CA GLU A 77 16.67 7.85 -16.47
C GLU A 77 16.56 6.71 -15.47
N ALA A 78 17.68 6.32 -14.84
CA ALA A 78 17.68 5.31 -13.78
C ALA A 78 16.87 5.78 -12.56
N ILE A 79 17.00 7.05 -12.15
CA ILE A 79 16.16 7.64 -11.09
C ILE A 79 14.68 7.60 -11.48
N SER A 80 14.36 7.94 -12.73
CA SER A 80 12.97 7.93 -13.20
C SER A 80 12.37 6.52 -13.22
N LYS A 81 13.17 5.50 -13.60
CA LYS A 81 12.79 4.08 -13.48
C LYS A 81 12.57 3.68 -12.02
N PHE A 82 13.49 4.06 -11.14
CA PHE A 82 13.43 3.78 -9.70
C PHE A 82 12.14 4.33 -9.07
N ILE A 83 11.81 5.60 -9.33
CA ILE A 83 10.59 6.24 -8.83
C ILE A 83 9.34 5.52 -9.36
N ARG A 84 9.34 5.14 -10.64
CA ARG A 84 8.22 4.43 -11.25
C ARG A 84 7.96 3.08 -10.60
N LEU A 85 9.00 2.32 -10.29
CA LEU A 85 8.88 0.97 -9.69
C LEU A 85 8.49 1.04 -8.22
N THR A 86 9.02 2.01 -7.47
CA THR A 86 8.72 2.18 -6.03
C THR A 86 7.41 2.93 -5.78
N HIS A 87 6.85 3.57 -6.81
CA HIS A 87 5.68 4.44 -6.70
C HIS A 87 5.83 5.54 -5.62
N SER A 88 7.08 5.94 -5.36
CA SER A 88 7.45 6.88 -4.29
C SER A 88 6.99 6.48 -2.90
N ILE A 89 6.73 5.19 -2.67
CA ILE A 89 6.38 4.66 -1.35
C ILE A 89 7.68 4.55 -0.54
N PRO A 90 7.78 5.20 0.63
CA PRO A 90 9.02 5.26 1.41
C PRO A 90 9.69 3.90 1.65
N ASP A 91 8.92 2.87 1.99
CA ASP A 91 9.44 1.51 2.21
C ASP A 91 10.14 0.95 0.97
N TYR A 92 9.47 0.98 -0.19
CA TYR A 92 10.08 0.52 -1.45
C TYR A 92 11.24 1.39 -1.92
N VAL A 93 11.20 2.70 -1.68
CA VAL A 93 12.34 3.60 -1.93
C VAL A 93 13.55 3.17 -1.11
N GLN A 94 13.38 2.84 0.17
CA GLN A 94 14.51 2.42 1.00
C GLN A 94 15.02 1.02 0.60
N ARG A 95 14.12 0.04 0.42
CA ARG A 95 14.48 -1.33 0.04
C ARG A 95 15.19 -1.40 -1.30
N LEU A 96 14.59 -0.81 -2.34
CA LEU A 96 15.20 -0.78 -3.66
C LEU A 96 16.53 -0.01 -3.63
N GLY A 97 16.60 1.10 -2.90
CA GLY A 97 17.83 1.87 -2.74
C GLY A 97 18.97 1.06 -2.12
N LEU A 98 18.66 0.29 -1.08
CA LEU A 98 19.62 -0.60 -0.41
C LEU A 98 20.14 -1.69 -1.34
N ILE A 99 19.25 -2.41 -2.04
CA ILE A 99 19.62 -3.47 -2.97
C ILE A 99 20.48 -2.92 -4.10
N VAL A 100 20.04 -1.83 -4.75
CA VAL A 100 20.80 -1.15 -5.82
C VAL A 100 22.22 -0.78 -5.36
N SER A 101 22.37 -0.32 -4.11
CA SER A 101 23.66 0.06 -3.56
C SER A 101 24.64 -1.11 -3.40
N GLY A 102 24.13 -2.34 -3.27
CA GLY A 102 24.92 -3.56 -3.21
C GLY A 102 25.36 -4.11 -4.57
N LEU A 103 24.67 -3.73 -5.66
CA LEU A 103 24.95 -4.27 -6.99
C LEU A 103 26.07 -3.52 -7.73
N SER A 104 26.07 -2.20 -7.71
CA SER A 104 27.04 -1.40 -8.49
C SER A 104 27.16 0.03 -7.99
N LYS A 105 28.36 0.60 -8.06
CA LYS A 105 28.58 2.05 -7.87
C LYS A 105 28.17 2.90 -9.08
N ASN A 106 28.08 2.31 -10.27
CA ASN A 106 27.55 2.95 -11.48
C ASN A 106 26.15 2.38 -11.75
N ILE A 107 25.13 3.10 -11.27
CA ILE A 107 23.73 2.69 -11.28
C ILE A 107 23.11 3.06 -12.62
N THR A 108 22.78 2.03 -13.40
CA THR A 108 22.09 2.14 -14.69
C THR A 108 20.64 1.69 -14.57
N ILE A 109 19.85 1.85 -15.63
CA ILE A 109 18.48 1.29 -15.68
C ILE A 109 18.51 -0.23 -15.42
N GLY A 110 19.46 -0.96 -16.02
CA GLY A 110 19.59 -2.40 -15.81
C GLY A 110 19.89 -2.76 -14.35
N THR A 111 20.71 -1.95 -13.65
CA THR A 111 20.95 -2.11 -12.22
C THR A 111 19.66 -1.95 -11.40
N ILE A 112 18.82 -0.97 -11.75
CA ILE A 112 17.52 -0.76 -11.09
C ILE A 112 16.57 -1.93 -11.35
N GLU A 113 16.52 -2.44 -12.58
CA GLU A 113 15.67 -3.57 -12.95
C GLU A 113 16.07 -4.85 -12.22
N GLN A 114 17.36 -5.17 -12.21
CA GLN A 114 17.88 -6.31 -11.46
C GLN A 114 17.55 -6.20 -9.97
N ALA A 115 17.84 -5.04 -9.36
CA ALA A 115 17.54 -4.82 -7.94
C ALA A 115 16.05 -4.93 -7.63
N TYR A 116 15.18 -4.56 -8.56
CA TYR A 116 13.74 -4.68 -8.37
C TYR A 116 13.26 -6.14 -8.44
N GLU A 117 13.87 -6.97 -9.29
CA GLU A 117 13.60 -8.42 -9.26
C GLU A 117 14.05 -9.04 -7.94
N GLU A 118 15.24 -8.67 -7.43
CA GLU A 118 15.72 -9.09 -6.11
C GLU A 118 14.76 -8.63 -5.00
N MET A 119 14.28 -7.39 -5.04
CA MET A 119 13.30 -6.88 -4.08
C MET A 119 11.98 -7.68 -4.13
N LEU A 120 11.50 -8.06 -5.31
CA LEU A 120 10.30 -8.88 -5.44
C LEU A 120 10.49 -10.29 -4.88
N LEU A 121 11.70 -10.85 -5.00
CA LEU A 121 12.05 -12.14 -4.38
C LEU A 121 12.08 -12.04 -2.85
N GLU A 122 12.64 -10.97 -2.29
CA GLU A 122 12.62 -10.73 -0.83
C GLU A 122 11.18 -10.61 -0.30
N LEU A 123 10.31 -9.92 -1.03
CA LEU A 123 8.90 -9.70 -0.66
C LEU A 123 8.00 -10.93 -0.92
N ASP A 124 8.47 -11.92 -1.69
CA ASP A 124 7.66 -13.06 -2.12
C ASP A 124 7.06 -13.81 -0.92
N SER A 125 7.88 -14.07 0.10
CA SER A 125 7.44 -14.77 1.32
C SER A 125 6.32 -14.02 2.06
N GLU A 126 6.47 -12.71 2.25
CA GLU A 126 5.49 -11.84 2.92
C GLU A 126 4.17 -11.77 2.12
N PHE A 127 4.26 -11.64 0.81
CA PHE A 127 3.10 -11.57 -0.08
C PHE A 127 2.36 -12.91 -0.15
N ARG A 128 3.07 -14.04 -0.21
CA ARG A 128 2.47 -15.38 -0.13
C ARG A 128 1.80 -15.61 1.20
N GLU A 129 2.43 -15.22 2.31
CA GLU A 129 1.84 -15.36 3.63
C GLU A 129 0.55 -14.55 3.75
N THR A 130 0.56 -13.30 3.27
CA THR A 130 -0.62 -12.44 3.21
C THR A 130 -1.75 -13.09 2.41
N LEU A 131 -1.44 -13.58 1.21
CA LEU A 131 -2.42 -14.23 0.34
C LEU A 131 -2.95 -15.54 0.94
N SER A 132 -2.07 -16.34 1.56
CA SER A 132 -2.43 -17.60 2.22
C SER A 132 -3.40 -17.37 3.39
N LYS A 133 -3.11 -16.40 4.27
CA LYS A 133 -4.00 -16.04 5.39
C LYS A 133 -5.38 -15.59 4.92
N LEU A 134 -5.48 -14.94 3.76
CA LEU A 134 -6.76 -14.58 3.16
C LEU A 134 -7.46 -15.82 2.62
N ASN A 135 -6.77 -16.64 1.84
CA ASN A 135 -7.34 -17.83 1.21
C ASN A 135 -7.81 -18.88 2.22
N GLN A 136 -7.16 -19.00 3.38
CA GLN A 136 -7.63 -19.83 4.50
C GLN A 136 -9.01 -19.39 5.02
N ARG A 137 -9.35 -18.11 4.91
CA ARG A 137 -10.70 -17.62 5.23
C ARG A 137 -11.69 -17.85 4.10
N SER A 138 -11.25 -17.68 2.86
CA SER A 138 -11.99 -18.01 1.64
C SER A 138 -11.09 -17.86 0.41
N GLY A 139 -11.04 -18.87 -0.47
CA GLY A 139 -10.30 -18.79 -1.74
C GLY A 139 -10.77 -17.65 -2.68
N THR A 140 -11.97 -17.09 -2.45
CA THR A 140 -12.48 -15.94 -3.21
C THR A 140 -11.63 -14.68 -3.08
N TYR A 141 -10.89 -14.51 -1.98
CA TYR A 141 -10.02 -13.35 -1.80
C TYR A 141 -8.87 -13.34 -2.81
N GLY A 142 -8.20 -14.47 -3.01
CA GLY A 142 -7.16 -14.61 -4.02
C GLY A 142 -7.70 -14.36 -5.43
N VAL A 143 -8.87 -14.93 -5.76
CA VAL A 143 -9.55 -14.71 -7.05
C VAL A 143 -9.80 -13.22 -7.32
N ILE A 144 -10.34 -12.49 -6.34
CA ILE A 144 -10.59 -11.04 -6.45
C ILE A 144 -9.28 -10.28 -6.66
N LEU A 145 -8.25 -10.55 -5.85
CA LEU A 145 -6.96 -9.86 -5.93
C LEU A 145 -6.25 -10.13 -7.26
N THR A 146 -6.25 -11.38 -7.74
CA THR A 146 -5.69 -11.76 -9.04
C THR A 146 -6.42 -11.03 -10.18
N GLY A 147 -7.76 -11.01 -10.17
CA GLY A 147 -8.54 -10.28 -11.17
C GLY A 147 -8.29 -8.78 -11.16
N LEU A 148 -8.28 -8.17 -9.97
CA LEU A 148 -8.04 -6.73 -9.79
C LEU A 148 -6.58 -6.31 -10.03
N SER A 149 -5.64 -7.26 -9.98
CA SER A 149 -4.25 -7.00 -10.35
C SER A 149 -4.16 -6.60 -11.84
N ARG A 150 -4.99 -7.21 -12.70
CA ARG A 150 -5.01 -6.97 -14.15
C ARG A 150 -5.98 -5.88 -14.55
N TYR A 151 -7.19 -5.89 -13.99
CA TYR A 151 -8.27 -5.00 -14.40
C TYR A 151 -8.92 -4.32 -13.22
N ASN A 152 -9.05 -2.99 -13.28
CA ASN A 152 -9.69 -2.26 -12.20
C ASN A 152 -11.23 -2.40 -12.21
N SER A 153 -11.85 -2.99 -13.24
CA SER A 153 -13.32 -3.16 -13.34
C SER A 153 -13.71 -4.55 -12.87
N LEU A 154 -14.64 -4.67 -11.91
CA LEU A 154 -15.09 -5.98 -11.40
C LEU A 154 -15.56 -6.92 -12.51
N SER A 155 -16.28 -6.39 -13.50
CA SER A 155 -16.74 -7.17 -14.65
C SER A 155 -15.61 -7.71 -15.52
N LYS A 156 -14.55 -6.91 -15.78
CA LYS A 156 -13.39 -7.35 -16.57
C LYS A 156 -12.50 -8.29 -15.77
N ALA A 157 -12.26 -7.97 -14.51
CA ALA A 157 -11.53 -8.79 -13.56
C ALA A 157 -12.19 -10.17 -13.40
N GLY A 158 -13.52 -10.20 -13.26
CA GLY A 158 -14.29 -11.44 -13.14
C GLY A 158 -14.23 -12.31 -14.38
N ARG A 159 -14.39 -11.73 -15.56
CA ARG A 159 -14.19 -12.45 -16.83
C ARG A 159 -12.79 -13.06 -16.95
N PHE A 160 -11.77 -12.33 -16.50
CA PHE A 160 -10.38 -12.80 -16.54
C PHE A 160 -10.16 -14.02 -15.65
N VAL A 161 -10.71 -14.02 -14.42
CA VAL A 161 -10.54 -15.15 -13.49
C VAL A 161 -11.61 -16.25 -13.62
N GLY A 162 -12.65 -16.05 -14.45
CA GLY A 162 -13.75 -16.99 -14.61
C GLY A 162 -14.79 -16.96 -13.49
N TYR A 163 -14.94 -15.84 -12.76
CA TYR A 163 -15.89 -15.69 -11.66
C TYR A 163 -16.75 -14.43 -11.79
N ASP A 164 -17.96 -14.44 -11.23
CA ASP A 164 -18.72 -13.21 -11.01
C ASP A 164 -18.24 -12.50 -9.74
N LEU A 165 -17.33 -11.54 -9.91
CA LEU A 165 -16.87 -10.70 -8.79
C LEU A 165 -17.96 -9.73 -8.30
N GLY A 166 -18.99 -9.45 -9.10
CA GLY A 166 -20.13 -8.63 -8.71
C GLY A 166 -20.94 -9.26 -7.56
N GLY A 167 -21.02 -10.59 -7.52
CA GLY A 167 -21.61 -11.35 -6.41
C GLY A 167 -20.76 -11.40 -5.13
N MET A 168 -19.47 -10.99 -5.18
CA MET A 168 -18.53 -11.13 -4.07
C MET A 168 -18.36 -9.84 -3.23
N MET A 169 -19.42 -9.03 -3.13
CA MET A 169 -19.36 -7.71 -2.48
C MET A 169 -18.96 -7.76 -1.00
N ARG A 170 -19.27 -8.85 -0.29
CA ARG A 170 -18.89 -9.02 1.12
C ARG A 170 -17.36 -9.10 1.26
N GLN A 171 -16.71 -9.87 0.40
CA GLN A 171 -15.27 -10.05 0.36
C GLN A 171 -14.56 -8.78 -0.13
N ILE A 172 -15.12 -8.11 -1.14
CA ILE A 172 -14.64 -6.80 -1.61
C ILE A 172 -14.70 -5.77 -0.46
N ALA A 173 -15.82 -5.70 0.27
CA ALA A 173 -15.94 -4.80 1.42
C ALA A 173 -14.92 -5.14 2.53
N TYR A 174 -14.64 -6.42 2.76
CA TYR A 174 -13.60 -6.84 3.70
C TYR A 174 -12.19 -6.44 3.23
N LEU A 175 -11.83 -6.71 1.97
CA LEU A 175 -10.53 -6.32 1.39
C LEU A 175 -10.33 -4.80 1.44
N GLN A 176 -11.38 -4.02 1.18
CA GLN A 176 -11.34 -2.56 1.32
C GLN A 176 -11.14 -2.14 2.78
N LYS A 177 -11.84 -2.80 3.72
CA LYS A 177 -11.73 -2.50 5.15
C LYS A 177 -10.30 -2.71 5.69
N ILE A 178 -9.62 -3.77 5.22
CA ILE A 178 -8.23 -4.07 5.60
C ILE A 178 -7.19 -3.35 4.73
N GLY A 179 -7.63 -2.56 3.75
CA GLY A 179 -6.75 -1.69 2.96
C GLY A 179 -6.02 -2.36 1.80
N LEU A 180 -6.40 -3.60 1.40
CA LEU A 180 -5.76 -4.26 0.26
C LEU A 180 -6.28 -3.80 -1.10
N ILE A 181 -7.50 -3.25 -1.13
CA ILE A 181 -8.08 -2.66 -2.33
C ILE A 181 -8.70 -1.29 -2.03
N GLU A 182 -8.73 -0.43 -3.05
CA GLU A 182 -9.34 0.89 -2.98
C GLU A 182 -10.41 1.03 -4.07
N LYS A 183 -11.56 1.59 -3.69
CA LYS A 183 -12.62 1.94 -4.65
C LYS A 183 -12.21 3.18 -5.42
N THR A 184 -12.23 3.09 -6.75
CA THR A 184 -11.84 4.18 -7.67
C THR A 184 -13.02 4.71 -8.50
N GLY A 185 -14.17 4.05 -8.42
CA GLY A 185 -15.40 4.48 -9.09
C GLY A 185 -16.50 3.44 -8.97
N TYR A 186 -17.63 3.67 -9.64
CA TYR A 186 -18.71 2.68 -9.69
C TYR A 186 -18.22 1.38 -10.35
N GLY A 187 -18.32 0.26 -9.62
CA GLY A 187 -17.81 -1.05 -10.05
C GLY A 187 -16.30 -1.12 -10.28
N LYS A 188 -15.53 -0.11 -9.87
CA LYS A 188 -14.08 -0.03 -10.11
C LYS A 188 -13.29 -0.01 -8.80
N TYR A 189 -12.32 -0.92 -8.72
CA TYR A 189 -11.42 -1.10 -7.58
C TYR A 189 -9.99 -1.31 -8.09
N LYS A 190 -8.99 -0.97 -7.28
CA LYS A 190 -7.59 -1.30 -7.57
C LYS A 190 -6.98 -1.97 -6.35
N VAL A 191 -5.99 -2.84 -6.55
CA VAL A 191 -5.08 -3.24 -5.47
C VAL A 191 -4.37 -1.99 -4.97
N ALA A 192 -4.38 -1.78 -3.65
CA ALA A 192 -3.89 -0.55 -3.02
C ALA A 192 -2.38 -0.42 -3.16
N ASP A 193 -1.68 -1.54 -2.92
CA ASP A 193 -0.24 -1.64 -3.02
C ASP A 193 0.19 -1.97 -4.46
N PRO A 194 0.94 -1.08 -5.13
CA PRO A 194 1.33 -1.28 -6.52
C PRO A 194 2.42 -2.33 -6.72
N VAL A 195 3.30 -2.58 -5.74
CA VAL A 195 4.34 -3.61 -5.83
C VAL A 195 3.70 -4.97 -5.58
N PHE A 196 2.80 -5.08 -4.60
CA PHE A 196 1.99 -6.29 -4.43
C PHE A 196 1.13 -6.60 -5.66
N LYS A 197 0.56 -5.55 -6.29
CA LYS A 197 -0.16 -5.68 -7.56
C LYS A 197 0.72 -6.26 -8.67
N ASP A 198 1.96 -5.78 -8.80
CA ASP A 198 2.91 -6.28 -9.79
C ASP A 198 3.31 -7.73 -9.50
N TRP A 199 3.60 -8.05 -8.25
CA TRP A 199 3.88 -9.41 -7.80
C TRP A 199 2.74 -10.38 -8.11
N LEU A 200 1.47 -9.99 -7.84
CA LEU A 200 0.28 -10.79 -8.18
C LEU A 200 0.20 -11.08 -9.67
N LYS A 201 0.45 -10.06 -10.52
CA LYS A 201 0.44 -10.26 -11.98
C LYS A 201 1.49 -11.27 -12.44
N ARG A 202 2.68 -11.23 -11.85
CA ARG A 202 3.81 -12.09 -12.24
C ARG A 202 3.61 -13.54 -11.80
N ASN A 203 2.96 -13.76 -10.66
CA ASN A 203 2.81 -15.08 -10.06
C ASN A 203 1.48 -15.78 -10.38
N PHE A 204 0.45 -15.02 -10.78
CA PHE A 204 -0.88 -15.56 -11.03
C PHE A 204 -1.43 -15.03 -12.36
N ALA A 205 -1.68 -15.97 -13.28
CA ALA A 205 -2.25 -15.76 -14.60
C ALA A 205 -3.62 -16.44 -14.67
#